data_AF-A0A0S8CTX4-F1
#
_entry.id   AF-A0A0S8CTX4-F1
#
_cell.length_a   1.000
_cell.length_b   1.000
_cell.length_c   1.000
_cell.angle_alpha   90.00
_cell.angle_beta   90.00
_cell.angle_gamma   90.00
#
_symmetry.space_group_name_H-M   'P 1'
#
loop_
_entity.id
_entity.type
_entity.pdbx_description
1 polymer ?
#
loop_
_entity_poly.entity_id
_entity_poly.type
_entity_poly.pdbx_seq_one_letter_code
_entity_poly.pdbx_strand_id
1 'polypeptide(L)'
;MRKTLIVLLTIIVVAGLALSVQAAHVTFEPQVVKLKVAPGETGRTAVTVQGSSSKAYSLNFLVGSKQENSNIPRGWLTAAYLWLDSKSDGVTSRTMDLVVTVPKDATPGTYSGLLVPDDMKCSEPITSHGVMVAIEVSEI
;
A
#
# COMPACT_ATOMS: atom_id res chain seq x y z
N MET A 1 52.19 21.21 1.50
CA MET A 1 51.02 20.98 2.39
C MET A 1 49.67 21.51 1.86
N ARG A 2 49.55 22.07 0.64
CA ARG A 2 48.25 22.55 0.11
C ARG A 2 47.41 21.51 -0.63
N LYS A 3 48.04 20.48 -1.22
CA LYS A 3 47.32 19.46 -2.03
C LYS A 3 46.47 18.50 -1.16
N THR A 4 46.93 18.19 0.04
CA THR A 4 46.22 17.29 0.97
C THR A 4 44.94 17.92 1.52
N LEU A 5 44.94 19.24 1.75
CA LEU A 5 43.80 19.98 2.26
C LEU A 5 42.66 20.09 1.23
N ILE A 6 43.01 20.25 -0.05
CA ILE A 6 42.03 20.34 -1.14
C ILE A 6 41.32 18.99 -1.30
N VAL A 7 42.05 17.88 -1.31
CA VAL A 7 41.45 16.53 -1.44
C VAL A 7 40.52 16.21 -0.26
N LEU A 8 40.88 16.60 0.97
CA LEU A 8 40.01 16.39 2.13
C LEU A 8 38.72 17.22 2.05
N LEU A 9 38.80 18.48 1.60
CA LEU A 9 37.63 19.33 1.42
C LEU A 9 36.69 18.80 0.33
N THR A 10 37.22 18.31 -0.80
CA THR A 10 36.39 17.79 -1.89
C THR A 10 35.67 16.50 -1.47
N ILE A 11 36.31 15.63 -0.69
CA ILE A 11 35.69 14.41 -0.17
C ILE A 11 34.57 14.74 0.81
N ILE A 12 34.74 15.75 1.67
CA ILE A 12 33.71 16.18 2.61
C ILE A 12 32.51 16.82 1.89
N VAL A 13 32.75 17.57 0.81
CA VAL A 13 31.66 18.14 -0.01
C VAL A 13 30.87 17.05 -0.73
N VAL A 14 31.54 16.00 -1.24
CA VAL A 14 30.86 14.87 -1.90
C VAL A 14 30.14 13.96 -0.88
N ALA A 15 30.70 13.75 0.30
CA ALA A 15 30.07 12.96 1.36
C ALA A 15 28.90 13.71 2.05
N GLY A 16 28.95 15.03 2.14
CA GLY A 16 27.86 15.88 2.66
C GLY A 16 26.71 16.10 1.67
N LEU A 17 26.93 15.80 0.38
CA LEU A 17 25.90 15.80 -0.66
C LEU A 17 25.26 14.43 -0.90
N ALA A 18 25.53 13.44 -0.06
CA ALA A 18 24.59 12.34 0.12
C ALA A 18 23.40 12.85 0.94
N LEU A 19 22.62 13.78 0.37
CA LEU A 19 21.25 14.00 0.83
C LEU A 19 20.58 12.64 0.75
N SER A 20 20.27 12.08 1.92
CA SER A 20 19.41 10.91 2.02
C SER A 20 18.07 11.26 1.37
N VAL A 21 17.93 10.92 0.09
CA VAL A 21 16.65 10.83 -0.58
C VAL A 21 15.95 9.68 0.10
N GLN A 22 15.22 9.98 1.17
CA GLN A 22 14.42 8.99 1.86
C GLN A 22 13.20 8.76 0.98
N ALA A 23 13.21 7.63 0.28
CA ALA A 23 12.11 7.13 -0.50
C ALA A 23 10.79 7.26 0.28
N ALA A 24 9.69 7.57 -0.43
CA ALA A 24 8.38 7.48 0.17
C ALA A 24 8.12 6.03 0.63
N HIS A 25 7.79 5.85 1.90
CA HIS A 25 7.41 4.55 2.44
C HIS A 25 5.90 4.52 2.63
N VAL A 26 5.26 3.49 2.10
CA VAL A 26 3.82 3.30 2.14
C VAL A 26 3.51 2.07 2.98
N THR A 27 3.03 2.32 4.18
CA THR A 27 2.46 1.29 5.03
C THR A 27 0.97 1.23 4.82
N PHE A 28 0.46 0.05 4.53
CA PHE A 28 -0.93 -0.23 4.79
C PHE A 28 -0.99 -0.65 6.25
N GLU A 29 -1.87 -0.06 7.06
CA GLU A 29 -2.09 -0.60 8.39
C GLU A 29 -2.76 -1.97 8.22
N PRO A 30 -2.05 -3.09 8.45
CA PRO A 30 -2.58 -4.40 8.20
C PRO A 30 -3.39 -4.78 9.44
N GLN A 31 -4.70 -4.69 9.32
CA GLN A 31 -5.55 -5.62 10.06
C GLN A 31 -5.80 -6.79 9.11
N VAL A 32 -5.78 -8.03 9.60
CA VAL A 32 -6.42 -9.12 8.85
C VAL A 32 -7.86 -8.70 8.72
N VAL A 33 -8.21 -8.16 7.55
CA VAL A 33 -9.54 -7.63 7.36
C VAL A 33 -10.45 -8.83 7.19
N LYS A 34 -11.11 -9.22 8.28
CA LYS A 34 -12.02 -10.37 8.34
C LYS A 34 -13.41 -9.92 7.96
N LEU A 35 -13.82 -10.29 6.75
CA LEU A 35 -15.17 -10.06 6.26
C LEU A 35 -15.96 -11.35 6.36
N LYS A 36 -17.09 -11.34 7.07
CA LYS A 36 -18.08 -12.42 6.99
C LYS A 36 -19.11 -12.04 5.94
N VAL A 37 -19.23 -12.83 4.87
CA VAL A 37 -20.13 -12.53 3.74
C VAL A 37 -20.77 -13.83 3.28
N ALA A 38 -22.10 -13.85 3.15
CA ALA A 38 -22.78 -15.03 2.62
C ALA A 38 -22.70 -15.11 1.09
N PRO A 39 -22.88 -16.31 0.52
CA PRO A 39 -23.03 -16.46 -0.93
C PRO A 39 -24.13 -15.55 -1.48
N GLY A 40 -23.79 -14.75 -2.49
CA GLY A 40 -24.70 -13.79 -3.13
C GLY A 40 -24.74 -12.40 -2.52
N GLU A 41 -24.01 -12.17 -1.43
CA GLU A 41 -23.98 -10.88 -0.73
C GLU A 41 -22.74 -10.05 -1.07
N THR A 42 -22.77 -8.79 -0.62
CA THR A 42 -21.65 -7.85 -0.73
C THR A 42 -21.24 -7.36 0.67
N GLY A 43 -20.01 -7.66 1.05
CA GLY A 43 -19.37 -7.13 2.25
C GLY A 43 -18.57 -5.85 1.97
N ARG A 44 -18.45 -5.00 2.99
CA ARG A 44 -17.62 -3.79 2.95
C ARG A 44 -16.81 -3.66 4.23
N THR A 45 -15.60 -3.13 4.10
CA THR A 45 -14.69 -2.92 5.22
C THR A 45 -13.72 -1.79 4.93
N ALA A 46 -13.27 -1.09 5.96
CA ALA A 46 -12.32 0.01 5.82
C ALA A 46 -10.88 -0.52 5.81
N VAL A 47 -10.06 0.03 4.91
CA VAL A 47 -8.60 -0.15 4.87
C VAL A 47 -7.95 1.22 4.98
N THR A 48 -7.05 1.38 5.94
CA THR A 48 -6.28 2.62 6.12
C THR A 48 -4.89 2.46 5.54
N VAL A 49 -4.49 3.44 4.73
CA VAL A 49 -3.15 3.54 4.17
C VAL A 49 -2.46 4.74 4.76
N GLN A 50 -1.22 4.54 5.16
CA GLN A 50 -0.32 5.56 5.66
C GLN A 50 0.87 5.67 4.71
N GLY A 51 1.21 6.90 4.35
CA GLY A 51 2.47 7.20 3.67
C GLY A 51 3.32 8.08 4.57
N SER A 52 4.63 7.95 4.43
CA SER A 52 5.60 8.84 5.06
C SER A 52 6.78 9.14 4.14
N SER A 53 7.26 10.38 4.18
CA SER A 53 8.48 10.81 3.48
C SER A 53 9.07 12.04 4.17
N SER A 54 10.36 12.28 3.94
CA SER A 54 11.05 13.51 4.36
C SER A 54 10.81 14.69 3.41
N LYS A 55 10.06 14.48 2.32
CA LYS A 55 9.68 15.50 1.35
C LYS A 55 8.18 15.44 1.07
N ALA A 56 7.66 16.49 0.44
CA ALA A 56 6.32 16.45 -0.15
C ALA A 56 6.24 15.34 -1.21
N TYR A 57 5.13 14.62 -1.24
CA TYR A 57 4.88 13.58 -2.23
C TYR A 57 3.40 13.52 -2.58
N SER A 58 3.13 13.05 -3.79
CA SER A 58 1.81 12.65 -4.25
C SER A 58 1.87 11.19 -4.66
N LEU A 59 0.98 10.37 -4.12
CA LEU A 59 0.95 8.94 -4.32
C LEU A 59 -0.45 8.52 -4.76
N ASN A 60 -0.50 7.78 -5.86
CA ASN A 60 -1.73 7.23 -6.39
C ASN A 60 -1.54 5.76 -6.73
N PHE A 61 -2.51 4.91 -6.37
CA PHE A 61 -2.49 3.48 -6.71
C PHE A 61 -3.90 2.88 -6.67
N LEU A 62 -4.03 1.70 -7.30
CA LEU A 62 -5.19 0.82 -7.19
C LEU A 62 -4.95 -0.27 -6.15
N VAL A 63 -5.96 -0.59 -5.34
CA VAL A 63 -5.95 -1.78 -4.47
C VAL A 63 -7.07 -2.73 -4.85
N GLY A 64 -6.81 -4.03 -4.77
CA GLY A 64 -7.78 -5.08 -5.09
C GLY A 64 -7.75 -5.58 -6.53
N SER A 65 -7.06 -4.88 -7.44
CA SER A 65 -6.84 -5.34 -8.83
C SER A 65 -5.75 -6.40 -8.95
N LYS A 66 -4.72 -6.31 -8.11
CA LYS A 66 -3.58 -7.24 -8.08
C LYS A 66 -3.51 -7.97 -6.73
N GLN A 67 -3.29 -9.28 -6.80
CA GLN A 67 -3.29 -10.17 -5.66
C GLN A 67 -2.06 -11.07 -5.71
N GLU A 68 -1.40 -11.26 -4.57
CA GLU A 68 -0.27 -12.16 -4.38
C GLU A 68 -0.58 -13.16 -3.28
N ASN A 69 -0.06 -14.39 -3.40
CA ASN A 69 -0.28 -15.49 -2.45
C ASN A 69 -1.76 -15.64 -2.05
N SER A 70 -2.67 -15.57 -3.04
CA SER A 70 -4.11 -15.51 -2.80
C SER A 70 -4.86 -16.70 -3.38
N ASN A 71 -5.90 -17.12 -2.67
CA ASN A 71 -6.95 -18.02 -3.17
C ASN A 71 -8.29 -17.30 -3.39
N ILE A 72 -8.35 -15.96 -3.27
CA ILE A 72 -9.56 -15.18 -3.53
C ILE A 72 -9.83 -15.21 -5.04
N PRO A 73 -11.02 -15.63 -5.50
CA PRO A 73 -11.31 -15.66 -6.92
C PRO A 73 -11.31 -14.26 -7.55
N ARG A 74 -10.91 -14.20 -8.83
CA ARG A 74 -10.98 -12.95 -9.61
C ARG A 74 -12.43 -12.46 -9.69
N GLY A 75 -12.61 -11.15 -9.56
CA GLY A 75 -13.92 -10.50 -9.62
C GLY A 75 -14.67 -10.41 -8.29
N TRP A 76 -14.18 -11.05 -7.22
CA TRP A 76 -14.78 -10.87 -5.89
C TRP A 76 -14.46 -9.49 -5.29
N LEU A 77 -13.28 -8.95 -5.59
CA LEU A 77 -12.84 -7.67 -5.08
C LEU A 77 -13.13 -6.57 -6.11
N THR A 78 -13.79 -5.51 -5.65
CA THR A 78 -13.88 -4.27 -6.43
C THR A 78 -12.62 -3.45 -6.19
N ALA A 79 -11.91 -3.11 -7.25
CA ALA A 79 -10.72 -2.27 -7.14
C ALA A 79 -11.07 -0.86 -6.68
N ALA A 80 -10.26 -0.30 -5.79
CA ALA A 80 -10.43 1.06 -5.27
C ALA A 80 -9.20 1.92 -5.60
N TYR A 81 -9.45 3.12 -6.13
CA TYR A 81 -8.41 4.12 -6.37
C TYR A 81 -8.13 4.89 -5.09
N LEU A 82 -6.86 5.03 -4.75
CA LEU A 82 -6.45 5.75 -3.56
C LEU A 82 -5.40 6.81 -3.91
N TRP A 83 -5.63 8.02 -3.39
CA TRP A 83 -4.76 9.17 -3.57
C TRP A 83 -4.31 9.70 -2.19
N LEU A 84 -3.01 9.75 -1.95
CA LEU A 84 -2.38 10.31 -0.76
C LEU A 84 -1.46 11.47 -1.17
N ASP A 85 -1.64 12.63 -0.56
CA ASP A 85 -0.76 13.79 -0.73
C ASP A 85 -0.20 14.23 0.61
N SER A 86 1.10 14.49 0.66
CA SER A 86 1.75 15.21 1.77
C SER A 86 2.32 16.54 1.29
N LYS A 87 2.04 17.61 2.05
CA LYS A 87 2.50 18.98 1.76
C LYS A 87 3.86 19.32 2.38
N SER A 88 4.33 18.53 3.33
CA SER A 88 5.63 18.68 4.01
C SER A 88 6.11 17.32 4.55
N ASP A 89 7.23 17.30 5.26
CA ASP A 89 7.67 16.13 6.02
C ASP A 89 6.56 15.62 6.96
N GLY A 90 6.39 14.30 7.03
CA GLY A 90 5.45 13.69 7.97
C GLY A 90 4.66 12.49 7.44
N VAL A 91 3.74 12.03 8.29
CA VAL A 91 2.83 10.92 8.00
C VAL A 91 1.51 11.48 7.49
N THR A 92 1.03 10.96 6.37
CA THR A 92 -0.34 11.20 5.90
C THR A 92 -1.09 9.89 5.81
N SER A 93 -2.40 9.93 6.06
CA SER A 93 -3.24 8.74 6.03
C SER A 93 -4.53 8.97 5.25
N ARG A 94 -5.05 7.89 4.67
CA ARG A 94 -6.34 7.87 4.00
C ARG A 94 -6.97 6.51 4.14
N THR A 95 -8.26 6.51 4.41
CA THR A 95 -9.08 5.31 4.52
C THR A 95 -9.90 5.14 3.24
N MET A 96 -10.03 3.90 2.77
CA MET A 96 -10.92 3.51 1.68
C MET A 96 -11.78 2.32 2.08
N ASP A 97 -12.91 2.16 1.38
CA ASP A 97 -13.71 0.95 1.48
C ASP A 97 -13.18 -0.11 0.52
N LEU A 98 -12.88 -1.28 1.07
CA LEU A 98 -12.72 -2.52 0.31
C LEU A 98 -14.08 -3.20 0.18
N VAL A 99 -14.52 -3.41 -1.05
CA VAL A 99 -15.81 -4.04 -1.35
C VAL A 99 -15.57 -5.44 -1.89
N VAL A 100 -16.23 -6.43 -1.27
CA VAL A 100 -16.19 -7.84 -1.63
C VAL A 100 -17.58 -8.29 -2.03
N THR A 101 -17.74 -8.78 -3.25
CA THR A 101 -18.98 -9.39 -3.73
C THR A 101 -18.77 -10.89 -3.91
N VAL A 102 -19.50 -11.70 -3.13
CA VAL A 102 -19.41 -13.15 -3.15
C VAL A 102 -20.50 -13.71 -4.07
N PRO A 103 -20.18 -14.52 -5.09
CA PRO A 103 -21.16 -15.18 -5.95
C PRO A 103 -22.11 -16.08 -5.15
N LYS A 104 -23.33 -16.28 -5.67
CA LYS A 104 -24.36 -17.13 -5.03
C LYS A 104 -23.95 -18.60 -4.91
N ASP A 105 -23.10 -19.06 -5.80
CA ASP A 105 -22.57 -20.43 -5.89
C ASP A 105 -21.22 -20.59 -5.18
N ALA A 106 -20.75 -19.57 -4.45
CA ALA A 106 -19.51 -19.64 -3.71
C ALA A 106 -19.55 -20.74 -2.64
N THR A 107 -18.51 -21.56 -2.60
CA THR A 107 -18.34 -22.58 -1.57
C THR A 107 -18.03 -21.91 -0.22
N PRO A 108 -18.63 -22.37 0.89
CA PRO A 108 -18.24 -21.91 2.21
C PRO A 108 -16.77 -22.17 2.50
N GLY A 109 -16.11 -21.24 3.19
CA GLY A 109 -14.68 -21.36 3.49
C GLY A 109 -14.01 -20.02 3.77
N THR A 110 -12.69 -20.05 3.95
CA THR A 110 -11.87 -18.85 4.12
C THR A 110 -11.05 -18.60 2.87
N TYR A 111 -11.19 -17.39 2.33
CA TYR A 111 -10.46 -16.90 1.17
C TYR A 111 -9.55 -15.75 1.60
N SER A 112 -8.25 -15.87 1.40
CA SER A 112 -7.28 -14.86 1.80
C SER A 112 -6.30 -14.51 0.68
N GLY A 113 -5.66 -13.36 0.83
CA GLY A 113 -4.68 -12.89 -0.14
C GLY A 113 -4.03 -11.60 0.28
N LEU A 114 -2.82 -11.38 -0.24
CA LEU A 114 -2.17 -10.09 -0.16
C LEU A 114 -2.61 -9.24 -1.35
N LEU A 115 -3.36 -8.17 -1.08
CA LEU A 115 -3.68 -7.15 -2.06
C LEU A 115 -2.48 -6.22 -2.18
N VAL A 116 -1.71 -6.39 -3.25
CA VAL A 116 -0.59 -5.50 -3.54
C VAL A 116 -1.10 -4.33 -4.37
N PRO A 117 -0.61 -3.11 -4.12
CA PRO A 117 -1.04 -1.98 -4.92
C PRO A 117 -0.59 -2.14 -6.37
N ASP A 118 -1.43 -1.67 -7.28
CA ASP A 118 -1.20 -1.68 -8.72
C ASP A 118 -1.19 -0.25 -9.27
N ASP A 119 -0.63 -0.05 -10.47
CA ASP A 119 -0.53 1.25 -11.14
C ASP A 119 0.05 2.38 -10.25
N MET A 120 0.99 2.01 -9.39
CA MET A 120 1.51 2.91 -8.37
C MET A 120 2.38 4.01 -8.98
N LYS A 121 2.01 5.27 -8.76
CA LYS A 121 2.73 6.47 -9.22
C LYS A 121 3.06 7.38 -8.05
N CYS A 122 4.34 7.73 -7.91
CA CYS A 122 4.83 8.66 -6.90
C CYS A 122 5.94 9.56 -7.47
N SER A 123 6.08 10.75 -6.88
CA SER A 123 7.20 11.66 -7.14
C SER A 123 8.53 11.20 -6.52
N GLU A 124 8.50 10.24 -5.60
CA GLU A 124 9.66 9.67 -4.90
C GLU A 124 9.68 8.13 -5.05
N PRO A 125 10.82 7.44 -4.87
CA PRO A 125 10.87 5.97 -4.87
C PRO A 125 9.93 5.40 -3.81
N ILE A 126 9.35 4.22 -4.06
CA ILE A 126 8.28 3.68 -3.22
C ILE A 126 8.63 2.30 -2.68
N THR A 127 8.33 2.07 -1.42
CA THR A 127 8.29 0.73 -0.81
C THR A 127 6.90 0.50 -0.23
N SER A 128 6.27 -0.63 -0.57
CA SER A 128 4.93 -0.97 -0.11
C SER A 128 4.81 -2.43 0.31
N HIS A 129 4.05 -2.68 1.37
CA HIS A 129 3.83 -4.03 1.92
C HIS A 129 2.48 -4.65 1.52
N GLY A 130 1.56 -3.92 0.88
CA GLY A 130 0.21 -4.40 0.54
C GLY A 130 -0.71 -4.64 1.76
N VAL A 131 -1.92 -5.17 1.52
CA VAL A 131 -2.96 -5.42 2.53
C VAL A 131 -3.30 -6.90 2.58
N MET A 132 -3.20 -7.52 3.75
CA MET A 132 -3.69 -8.89 3.93
C MET A 132 -5.21 -8.90 4.17
N VAL A 133 -5.96 -9.62 3.32
CA VAL A 133 -7.41 -9.73 3.42
C VAL A 133 -7.81 -11.18 3.68
N ALA A 134 -8.83 -11.39 4.50
CA ALA A 134 -9.43 -12.70 4.75
C ALA A 134 -10.96 -12.60 4.72
N ILE A 135 -11.60 -13.31 3.80
CA ILE A 135 -13.04 -13.36 3.59
C ILE A 135 -13.51 -14.72 4.09
N GLU A 136 -14.33 -14.72 5.12
CA GLU A 136 -15.04 -15.90 5.64
C GLU A 136 -16.41 -15.96 4.95
N VAL A 137 -16.59 -16.95 4.09
CA VAL A 137 -17.87 -17.27 3.47
C VAL A 137 -18.55 -18.33 4.32
N SER A 138 -19.70 -17.98 4.90
CA SER A 138 -20.49 -18.86 5.75
C SER A 138 -21.84 -19.14 5.09
N GLU A 139 -22.34 -20.38 5.22
CA GLU A 139 -23.77 -20.65 5.01
C GLU A 139 -24.52 -19.97 6.16
N ILE A 140 -25.38 -19.00 5.84
CA ILE A 140 -26.34 -18.46 6.82
C ILE A 140 -27.44 -19.48 7.02
#